data_AF-A0A022VWW0-F1
#
_entry.id   AF-A0A022VWW0-F1
#
_cell.length_a   1.000
_cell.length_b   1.000
_cell.length_c   1.000
_cell.angle_alpha   90.00
_cell.angle_beta   90.00
_cell.angle_gamma   90.00
#
_symmetry.space_group_name_H-M   'P 1'
#
loop_
_entity.id
_entity.type
_entity.pdbx_description
1 polymer ?
#
loop_
_entity_poly.entity_id
_entity_poly.type
_entity_poly.pdbx_seq_one_letter_code
_entity_poly.pdbx_strand_id
1 'polypeptide(L)'
;MAAVLTRAYVQSSPHTRAIFKAVLLERLIPLLGQASQTGSGSVNILPLFYSYSIDFMSAFVFGLPGGHRLLEDTEDREKWLTLYYTVFMSNAPALLGEFKWITRALTVFKIRLLPKDLAKLRQHSEDWTSQNVRLAEHRLQSHYALGEPWAPGDLPVLYSALRSSIARDAGVEETFTPSDGQFRELASECLDQIGMIPPGSIHTILACTLIG
;
A
#
# COMPACT_ATOMS: atom_id res chain seq x y z
N MET A 1 0.37 -15.44 7.76
CA MET A 1 0.65 -14.01 7.47
C MET A 1 1.98 -13.53 8.07
N ALA A 2 2.19 -13.60 9.40
CA ALA A 2 3.32 -12.95 10.07
C ALA A 2 4.75 -13.43 9.68
N ALA A 3 4.91 -14.60 9.07
CA ALA A 3 6.23 -15.19 8.81
C ALA A 3 7.09 -14.37 7.82
N VAL A 4 6.49 -13.81 6.77
CA VAL A 4 7.22 -13.02 5.75
C VAL A 4 7.61 -11.63 6.24
N LEU A 5 6.94 -11.12 7.28
CA LEU A 5 7.28 -9.84 7.93
C LEU A 5 8.32 -10.00 9.04
N THR A 6 8.74 -11.23 9.36
CA THR A 6 9.76 -11.45 10.39
C THR A 6 11.10 -10.89 9.93
N ARG A 7 11.89 -10.38 10.90
CA ARG A 7 13.26 -9.92 10.66
C ARG A 7 14.11 -10.97 9.94
N ALA A 8 14.00 -12.23 10.34
CA ALA A 8 14.76 -13.32 9.74
C ALA A 8 14.45 -13.51 8.25
N TYR A 9 13.18 -13.46 7.86
CA TYR A 9 12.78 -13.54 6.46
C TYR A 9 13.28 -12.32 5.67
N VAL A 10 13.01 -11.10 6.17
CA VAL A 10 13.39 -9.84 5.53
C VAL A 10 14.91 -9.77 5.28
N GLN A 11 15.72 -10.24 6.23
CA GLN A 11 17.18 -10.21 6.11
C GLN A 11 17.75 -11.28 5.17
N SER A 12 17.08 -12.42 5.00
CA SER A 12 17.57 -13.55 4.19
C SER A 12 16.97 -13.60 2.77
N SER A 13 15.83 -12.94 2.55
CA SER A 13 15.10 -13.00 1.28
C SER A 13 15.87 -12.33 0.14
N PRO A 14 16.16 -13.04 -0.97
CA PRO A 14 16.76 -12.45 -2.15
C PRO A 14 15.85 -11.39 -2.80
N HIS A 15 14.52 -11.53 -2.68
CA HIS A 15 13.57 -10.56 -3.18
C HIS A 15 13.62 -9.26 -2.38
N THR A 16 13.63 -9.36 -1.05
CA THR A 16 13.74 -8.18 -0.18
C THR A 16 15.05 -7.44 -0.43
N ARG A 17 16.16 -8.16 -0.60
CA ARG A 17 17.46 -7.55 -0.94
C ARG A 17 17.42 -6.83 -2.30
N ALA A 18 16.78 -7.41 -3.31
CA ALA A 18 16.61 -6.78 -4.61
C ALA A 18 15.74 -5.52 -4.53
N ILE A 19 14.64 -5.55 -3.76
CA ILE A 19 13.79 -4.38 -3.50
C ILE A 19 14.57 -3.27 -2.79
N PHE A 20 15.34 -3.60 -1.74
CA PHE A 20 16.20 -2.61 -1.07
C PHE A 20 17.19 -1.99 -2.03
N LYS A 21 17.87 -2.78 -2.87
CA LYS A 21 18.79 -2.26 -3.86
C LYS A 21 18.09 -1.28 -4.81
N ALA A 22 16.97 -1.69 -5.39
CA ALA A 22 16.22 -0.87 -6.34
C ALA A 22 15.71 0.44 -5.71
N VAL A 23 15.07 0.38 -4.54
CA VAL A 23 14.42 1.55 -3.94
C VAL A 23 15.44 2.46 -3.22
N LEU A 24 16.34 1.89 -2.43
CA LEU A 24 17.32 2.68 -1.67
C LEU A 24 18.48 3.12 -2.57
N LEU A 25 19.21 2.17 -3.15
CA LEU A 25 20.48 2.46 -3.82
C LEU A 25 20.30 3.03 -5.21
N GLU A 26 19.29 2.59 -5.95
CA GLU A 26 19.09 3.01 -7.35
C GLU A 26 18.14 4.21 -7.49
N ARG A 27 17.28 4.49 -6.49
CA ARG A 27 16.34 5.64 -6.52
C ARG A 27 16.67 6.71 -5.48
N LEU A 28 16.62 6.39 -4.19
CA LEU A 28 16.75 7.39 -3.12
C LEU A 28 18.17 8.00 -3.04
N ILE A 29 19.22 7.19 -3.03
CA ILE A 29 20.61 7.66 -2.90
C ILE A 29 20.99 8.62 -4.04
N PRO A 30 20.68 8.34 -5.33
CA PRO A 30 20.92 9.29 -6.41
C PRO A 30 20.23 10.64 -6.21
N LEU A 31 18.99 10.67 -5.70
CA LEU A 31 18.28 11.93 -5.42
C LEU A 31 18.98 12.75 -4.34
N LEU A 32 19.47 12.11 -3.28
CA LEU A 32 20.26 12.78 -2.24
C LEU A 32 21.61 13.28 -2.79
N GLY A 33 22.25 12.49 -3.65
CA GLY A 33 23.47 12.88 -4.35
C GLY A 33 23.27 14.12 -5.22
N GLN A 34 22.18 14.17 -6.00
CA GLN A 34 21.81 15.34 -6.80
C GLN A 34 21.54 16.57 -5.93
N ALA A 35 20.77 16.40 -4.84
CA ALA A 35 20.48 17.49 -3.92
C ALA A 35 21.76 18.09 -3.30
N SER A 36 22.76 17.25 -2.97
CA SER A 36 24.04 17.72 -2.43
C SER A 36 24.86 18.58 -3.40
N GLN A 37 24.62 18.46 -4.71
CA GLN A 37 25.31 19.23 -5.75
C GLN A 37 24.61 20.57 -6.05
N THR A 38 23.41 20.79 -5.50
CA THR A 38 22.70 22.06 -5.64
C THR A 38 23.33 23.15 -4.77
N GLY A 39 23.17 24.42 -5.15
CA GLY A 39 23.74 25.55 -4.40
C GLY A 39 23.26 25.67 -2.95
N SER A 40 22.10 25.11 -2.61
CA SER A 40 21.61 25.06 -1.22
C SER A 40 22.10 23.83 -0.45
N GLY A 41 22.47 22.74 -1.13
CA GLY A 41 22.86 21.47 -0.52
C GLY A 41 21.80 20.85 0.39
N SER A 42 20.53 21.29 0.28
CA SER A 42 19.46 20.95 1.21
C SER A 42 18.27 20.31 0.49
N VAL A 43 17.60 19.38 1.19
CA VAL A 43 16.43 18.67 0.66
C VAL A 43 15.39 18.48 1.75
N ASN A 44 14.11 18.51 1.36
CA ASN A 44 13.03 18.14 2.27
C ASN A 44 12.97 16.61 2.41
N ILE A 45 13.46 16.10 3.54
CA ILE A 45 13.59 14.65 3.78
C ILE A 45 12.24 13.97 4.01
N LEU A 46 11.21 14.70 4.45
CA LEU A 46 9.93 14.11 4.83
C LEU A 46 9.19 13.50 3.62
N PRO A 47 8.97 14.21 2.50
CA PRO A 47 8.43 13.63 1.26
C PRO A 47 9.25 12.45 0.76
N LEU A 48 10.59 12.54 0.80
CA LEU A 48 11.46 11.48 0.30
C LEU A 48 11.39 10.20 1.14
N PHE A 49 11.39 10.33 2.47
CA PHE A 49 11.31 9.17 3.36
C PHE A 49 9.94 8.50 3.32
N TYR A 50 8.88 9.29 3.18
CA TYR A 50 7.52 8.79 2.96
C TYR A 50 7.42 8.02 1.64
N SER A 51 7.88 8.61 0.52
CA SER A 51 7.93 7.94 -0.78
C SER A 51 8.76 6.67 -0.75
N TYR A 52 9.94 6.70 -0.12
CA TYR A 52 10.78 5.52 0.06
C TYR A 52 10.02 4.39 0.77
N SER A 53 9.30 4.71 1.83
CA SER A 53 8.55 3.72 2.61
C SER A 53 7.43 3.08 1.78
N ILE A 54 6.67 3.88 1.02
CA ILE A 54 5.62 3.35 0.13
C ILE A 54 6.21 2.56 -1.02
N ASP A 55 7.24 3.06 -1.70
CA ASP A 55 7.90 2.35 -2.81
C ASP A 55 8.43 0.99 -2.35
N PHE A 56 9.05 0.95 -1.17
CA PHE A 56 9.54 -0.29 -0.58
C PHE A 56 8.39 -1.24 -0.22
N MET A 57 7.40 -0.77 0.55
CA MET A 57 6.31 -1.62 1.02
C MET A 57 5.43 -2.11 -0.13
N SER A 58 5.06 -1.25 -1.07
CA SER A 58 4.30 -1.65 -2.26
C SER A 58 5.06 -2.66 -3.12
N ALA A 59 6.38 -2.51 -3.30
CA ALA A 59 7.20 -3.51 -3.98
C ALA A 59 7.31 -4.82 -3.16
N PHE A 60 7.33 -4.76 -1.84
CA PHE A 60 7.27 -5.95 -1.00
C PHE A 60 5.92 -6.66 -1.09
N VAL A 61 4.82 -5.91 -1.23
CA VAL A 61 3.48 -6.49 -1.40
C VAL A 61 3.29 -7.10 -2.77
N PHE A 62 3.62 -6.36 -3.83
CA PHE A 62 3.25 -6.70 -5.22
C PHE A 62 4.43 -7.06 -6.13
N GLY A 63 5.66 -7.09 -5.60
CA GLY A 63 6.89 -7.20 -6.37
C GLY A 63 7.28 -5.84 -6.99
N LEU A 64 8.53 -5.69 -7.40
CA LEU A 64 9.03 -4.49 -8.10
C LEU A 64 8.15 -4.09 -9.30
N PRO A 65 7.63 -5.01 -10.14
CA PRO A 65 6.77 -4.65 -11.27
C PRO A 65 5.37 -4.14 -10.88
N GLY A 66 4.94 -4.34 -9.63
CA GLY A 66 3.65 -3.85 -9.09
C GLY A 66 3.81 -2.79 -7.99
N GLY A 67 5.04 -2.43 -7.65
CA GLY A 67 5.33 -1.41 -6.65
C GLY A 67 5.21 0.00 -7.20
N HIS A 68 5.02 0.95 -6.28
CA HIS A 68 5.10 2.37 -6.59
C HIS A 68 6.53 2.81 -6.96
N ARG A 69 6.57 4.00 -7.56
CA ARG A 69 7.80 4.74 -7.90
C ARG A 69 7.69 6.20 -7.46
N LEU A 70 7.11 6.48 -6.29
CA LEU A 70 6.87 7.82 -5.74
C LEU A 70 8.15 8.63 -5.52
N LEU A 71 9.32 7.99 -5.41
CA LEU A 71 10.59 8.71 -5.40
C LEU A 71 10.87 9.43 -6.72
N GLU A 72 10.38 8.87 -7.83
CA GLU A 72 10.60 9.37 -9.20
C GLU A 72 9.36 10.08 -9.75
N ASP A 73 8.16 9.60 -9.39
CA ASP A 73 6.87 10.19 -9.76
C ASP A 73 6.42 11.18 -8.70
N THR A 74 6.76 12.45 -8.93
CA THR A 74 6.39 13.54 -8.03
C THR A 74 4.89 13.81 -8.02
N GLU A 75 4.17 13.55 -9.11
CA GLU A 75 2.72 13.83 -9.18
C GLU A 75 1.94 12.84 -8.32
N ASP A 76 2.20 11.54 -8.47
CA ASP A 76 1.58 10.52 -7.64
C ASP A 76 2.03 10.65 -6.18
N ARG A 77 3.30 11.03 -5.94
CA ARG A 77 3.79 11.33 -4.59
C ARG A 77 2.93 12.39 -3.89
N GLU A 78 2.60 13.50 -4.56
CA GLU A 78 1.78 14.54 -3.93
C GLU A 78 0.37 14.05 -3.59
N LYS A 79 -0.22 13.15 -4.40
CA LYS A 79 -1.52 12.54 -4.10
C LYS A 79 -1.44 11.68 -2.83
N TRP A 80 -0.43 10.83 -2.72
CA TRP A 80 -0.21 9.97 -1.56
C TRP A 80 0.19 10.75 -0.31
N LEU A 81 0.99 11.81 -0.43
CA LEU A 81 1.32 12.71 0.67
C LEU A 81 0.09 13.47 1.15
N THR A 82 -0.74 13.97 0.23
CA THR A 82 -1.98 14.65 0.60
C THR A 82 -2.92 13.70 1.35
N LEU A 83 -3.02 12.44 0.90
CA LEU A 83 -3.74 11.40 1.62
C LEU A 83 -3.15 11.19 3.03
N TYR A 84 -1.83 11.11 3.15
CA TYR A 84 -1.16 10.97 4.45
C TYR A 84 -1.47 12.13 5.39
N TYR A 85 -1.25 13.37 4.97
CA TYR A 85 -1.53 14.54 5.80
C TYR A 85 -3.00 14.63 6.19
N THR A 86 -3.90 14.27 5.27
CA THR A 86 -5.34 14.36 5.50
C THR A 86 -5.85 13.25 6.41
N VAL A 87 -5.39 12.02 6.25
CA VAL A 87 -5.91 10.87 7.00
C VAL A 87 -5.18 10.69 8.32
N PHE A 88 -3.85 10.87 8.34
CA PHE A 88 -3.04 10.54 9.51
C PHE A 88 -2.69 11.73 10.39
N MET A 89 -2.32 12.84 9.77
CA MET A 89 -1.90 14.03 10.52
C MET A 89 -3.06 14.95 10.87
N SER A 90 -4.30 14.55 10.54
CA SER A 90 -5.50 15.27 10.92
C SER A 90 -6.34 14.46 11.92
N ASN A 91 -7.33 15.11 12.52
CA ASN A 91 -8.32 14.45 13.37
C ASN A 91 -9.30 13.57 12.57
N ALA A 92 -9.09 13.37 11.26
CA ALA A 92 -9.97 12.60 10.39
C ALA A 92 -10.33 11.21 10.94
N PRO A 93 -9.41 10.40 11.51
CA PRO A 93 -9.75 9.09 12.05
C PRO A 93 -10.71 9.19 13.23
N ALA A 94 -10.50 10.14 14.14
CA ALA A 94 -11.41 10.38 15.27
C ALA A 94 -12.77 10.89 14.79
N LEU A 95 -12.79 11.80 13.81
CA LEU A 95 -14.02 12.35 13.22
C LEU A 95 -14.82 11.31 12.41
N LEU A 96 -14.14 10.39 11.75
CA LEU A 96 -14.72 9.30 10.97
C LEU A 96 -15.04 8.06 11.80
N GLY A 97 -14.42 7.88 12.98
CA GLY A 97 -14.63 6.75 13.86
C GLY A 97 -15.59 7.07 15.00
N GLU A 98 -15.16 7.92 15.93
CA GLU A 98 -15.83 8.17 17.20
C GLU A 98 -16.98 9.19 17.06
N PHE A 99 -16.80 10.20 16.21
CA PHE A 99 -17.75 11.32 16.07
C PHE A 99 -18.61 11.25 14.80
N LYS A 100 -18.87 10.05 14.26
CA LYS A 100 -19.61 9.83 13.00
C LYS A 100 -20.93 10.61 12.90
N TRP A 101 -21.70 10.65 13.99
CA TRP A 101 -23.00 11.34 14.01
C TRP A 101 -22.86 12.86 14.00
N ILE A 102 -21.85 13.40 14.69
CA ILE A 102 -21.53 14.85 14.70
C ILE A 102 -21.06 15.27 13.30
N THR A 103 -20.16 14.49 12.71
CA THR A 103 -19.64 14.75 11.35
C THR A 103 -20.78 14.74 10.32
N ARG A 104 -21.72 13.79 10.43
CA ARG A 104 -22.92 13.74 9.56
C ARG A 104 -23.84 14.94 9.78
N ALA A 105 -24.17 15.27 11.03
CA ALA A 105 -25.04 16.41 11.35
C ALA A 105 -24.46 17.74 10.86
N LEU A 106 -23.17 17.99 11.09
CA LEU A 106 -22.49 19.20 10.63
C LEU A 106 -22.42 19.30 9.11
N THR A 107 -22.31 18.17 8.41
CA THR A 107 -22.35 18.14 6.94
C THR A 107 -23.72 18.57 6.40
N VAL A 108 -24.83 18.24 7.09
CA VAL A 108 -26.17 18.76 6.74
C VAL A 108 -26.21 20.29 6.83
N PHE A 109 -25.54 20.87 7.83
CA PHE A 109 -25.38 22.32 7.98
C PHE A 109 -24.26 22.92 7.09
N LYS A 110 -23.77 22.19 6.09
CA LYS A 110 -22.66 22.56 5.19
C LYS A 110 -21.31 22.85 5.88
N ILE A 111 -21.17 22.50 7.16
CA ILE A 111 -19.91 22.58 7.91
C ILE A 111 -19.14 21.28 7.64
N ARG A 112 -18.06 21.38 6.87
CA ARG A 112 -17.21 20.23 6.53
C ARG A 112 -15.99 20.19 7.45
N LEU A 113 -15.98 19.22 8.36
CA LEU A 113 -14.83 18.93 9.21
C LEU A 113 -13.71 18.16 8.49
N LEU A 114 -14.05 17.53 7.36
CA LEU A 114 -13.11 16.77 6.53
C LEU A 114 -12.87 17.48 5.20
N PRO A 115 -11.66 17.39 4.62
CA PRO A 115 -11.38 17.95 3.31
C PRO A 115 -12.30 17.38 2.23
N LYS A 116 -12.70 18.23 1.29
CA LYS A 116 -13.66 17.87 0.23
C LYS A 116 -13.16 16.75 -0.68
N ASP A 117 -11.84 16.67 -0.86
CA ASP A 117 -11.21 15.72 -1.77
C ASP A 117 -10.79 14.41 -1.07
N LEU A 118 -11.05 14.25 0.23
CA LEU A 118 -10.71 13.05 0.98
C LEU A 118 -11.33 11.78 0.36
N ALA A 119 -12.60 11.84 -0.05
CA ALA A 119 -13.25 10.70 -0.69
C ALA A 119 -12.56 10.30 -2.01
N LYS A 120 -12.15 11.28 -2.82
CA LYS A 120 -11.44 11.04 -4.08
C LYS A 120 -10.05 10.47 -3.85
N LEU A 121 -9.31 11.01 -2.88
CA LEU A 121 -7.97 10.52 -2.53
C LEU A 121 -8.01 9.09 -1.98
N ARG A 122 -9.03 8.77 -1.18
CA ARG A 122 -9.25 7.42 -0.69
C ARG A 122 -9.59 6.46 -1.83
N GLN A 123 -10.53 6.85 -2.70
CA GLN A 123 -10.90 6.07 -3.87
C GLN A 123 -9.69 5.81 -4.77
N HIS A 124 -8.83 6.80 -4.99
CA HIS A 124 -7.55 6.64 -5.73
C HIS A 124 -6.70 5.50 -5.15
N SER A 125 -6.51 5.46 -3.82
CA SER A 125 -5.72 4.39 -3.18
C SER A 125 -6.39 3.02 -3.23
N GLU A 126 -7.72 2.96 -3.10
CA GLU A 126 -8.50 1.72 -3.15
C GLU A 126 -8.53 1.13 -4.58
N ASP A 127 -8.71 1.99 -5.59
CA ASP A 127 -8.69 1.62 -7.01
C ASP A 127 -7.30 1.12 -7.42
N TRP A 128 -6.24 1.86 -7.04
CA TRP A 128 -4.85 1.45 -7.29
C TRP A 128 -4.53 0.09 -6.67
N THR A 129 -4.92 -0.14 -5.41
CA THR A 129 -4.63 -1.41 -4.73
C THR A 129 -5.42 -2.57 -5.34
N SER A 130 -6.70 -2.34 -5.64
CA SER A 130 -7.55 -3.34 -6.28
C SER A 130 -7.00 -3.75 -7.64
N GLN A 131 -6.53 -2.78 -8.43
CA GLN A 131 -5.87 -3.05 -9.70
C GLN A 131 -4.59 -3.87 -9.51
N ASN A 132 -3.73 -3.50 -8.55
CA ASN A 132 -2.48 -4.22 -8.32
C ASN A 132 -2.67 -5.62 -7.78
N VAL A 133 -3.70 -5.86 -6.95
CA VAL A 133 -4.08 -7.22 -6.54
C VAL A 133 -4.44 -8.08 -7.75
N ARG A 134 -5.22 -7.55 -8.70
CA ARG A 134 -5.57 -8.29 -9.93
C ARG A 134 -4.34 -8.58 -10.78
N LEU A 135 -3.43 -7.62 -10.90
CA LEU A 135 -2.17 -7.81 -11.63
C LEU A 135 -1.25 -8.82 -10.94
N ALA A 136 -1.14 -8.76 -9.61
CA ALA A 136 -0.37 -9.71 -8.82
C ALA A 136 -0.94 -11.13 -8.95
N GLU A 137 -2.26 -11.29 -8.89
CA GLU A 137 -2.91 -12.58 -9.12
C GLU A 137 -2.60 -13.11 -10.52
N HIS A 138 -2.77 -12.28 -11.56
CA HIS A 138 -2.47 -12.69 -12.93
C HIS A 138 -1.01 -13.15 -13.09
N ARG A 139 -0.05 -12.41 -12.51
CA ARG A 139 1.38 -12.79 -12.54
C ARG A 139 1.65 -14.09 -11.78
N LEU A 140 1.02 -14.26 -10.62
CA LEU A 140 1.17 -15.46 -9.80
C LEU A 140 0.63 -16.71 -10.51
N GLN A 141 -0.57 -16.61 -11.10
CA GLN A 141 -1.18 -17.68 -11.89
C GLN A 141 -0.35 -18.01 -13.14
N SER A 142 0.13 -16.99 -13.85
CA SER A 142 1.03 -17.18 -15.00
C SER A 142 2.32 -17.91 -14.60
N HIS A 143 2.89 -17.54 -13.45
CA HIS A 143 4.07 -18.20 -12.90
C HIS A 143 3.80 -19.66 -12.50
N TYR A 144 2.65 -19.97 -11.88
CA TYR A 144 2.27 -21.37 -11.59
C TYR A 144 2.14 -22.22 -12.86
N ALA A 145 1.63 -21.64 -13.96
CA ALA A 145 1.52 -22.34 -15.24
C ALA A 145 2.89 -22.61 -15.89
N LEU A 146 3.86 -21.72 -15.73
CA LEU A 146 5.20 -21.81 -16.32
C LEU A 146 6.20 -22.63 -15.47
N GLY A 147 6.06 -22.59 -14.14
CA GLY A 147 6.94 -23.29 -13.21
C GLY A 147 8.37 -22.72 -13.08
N GLU A 148 8.64 -21.53 -13.64
CA GLU A 148 9.97 -20.90 -13.64
C GLU A 148 10.23 -20.06 -12.39
N PRO A 149 11.38 -20.12 -11.73
CA PRO A 149 11.62 -19.36 -10.50
C PRO A 149 11.48 -17.85 -10.69
N TRP A 150 10.92 -17.17 -9.69
CA TRP A 150 10.83 -15.71 -9.68
C TRP A 150 12.20 -15.05 -9.77
N ALA A 151 12.32 -14.03 -10.62
CA ALA A 151 13.46 -13.13 -10.56
C ALA A 151 13.52 -12.43 -9.18
N PRO A 152 14.74 -12.14 -8.67
CA PRO A 152 14.88 -11.39 -7.42
C PRO A 152 14.16 -10.04 -7.47
N GLY A 153 13.24 -9.83 -6.53
CA GLY A 153 12.42 -8.62 -6.42
C GLY A 153 11.05 -8.69 -7.10
N ASP A 154 10.81 -9.68 -7.96
CA ASP A 154 9.55 -9.74 -8.74
C ASP A 154 8.42 -10.50 -8.03
N LEU A 155 8.76 -11.38 -7.07
CA LEU A 155 7.79 -12.10 -6.27
C LEU A 155 6.91 -11.10 -5.48
N PRO A 156 5.57 -11.15 -5.62
CA PRO A 156 4.66 -10.42 -4.75
C PRO A 156 4.62 -11.06 -3.34
N VAL A 157 5.64 -10.78 -2.52
CA VAL A 157 5.94 -11.52 -1.28
C VAL A 157 4.77 -11.50 -0.30
N LEU A 158 4.25 -10.32 0.06
CA LEU A 158 3.19 -10.27 1.06
C LEU A 158 1.86 -10.75 0.48
N TYR A 159 1.54 -10.38 -0.75
CA TYR A 159 0.31 -10.82 -1.42
C TYR A 159 0.25 -12.35 -1.52
N SER A 160 1.32 -13.00 -1.95
CA SER A 160 1.39 -14.47 -2.01
C SER A 160 1.19 -15.11 -0.64
N ALA A 161 1.81 -14.56 0.42
CA ALA A 161 1.64 -15.05 1.78
C ALA A 161 0.21 -14.87 2.33
N LEU A 162 -0.45 -13.76 2.01
CA LEU A 162 -1.85 -13.49 2.35
C LEU A 162 -2.77 -14.47 1.63
N ARG A 163 -2.60 -14.60 0.32
CA ARG A 163 -3.39 -15.48 -0.53
C ARG A 163 -3.25 -16.96 -0.14
N SER A 164 -2.03 -17.42 0.16
CA SER A 164 -1.80 -18.78 0.71
C SER A 164 -2.45 -18.97 2.08
N SER A 165 -2.62 -17.92 2.88
CA SER A 165 -3.38 -18.01 4.14
C SER A 165 -4.86 -18.26 3.87
N ILE A 166 -5.47 -17.48 2.98
CA ILE A 166 -6.86 -17.66 2.57
C ILE A 166 -7.09 -19.06 2.00
N ALA A 167 -6.16 -19.57 1.17
CA ALA A 167 -6.24 -20.92 0.62
C ALA A 167 -6.33 -21.99 1.72
N ARG A 168 -5.43 -21.92 2.70
CA ARG A 168 -5.39 -22.86 3.84
C ARG A 168 -6.65 -22.77 4.69
N ASP A 169 -7.14 -21.57 4.98
CA ASP A 169 -8.32 -21.35 5.81
C ASP A 169 -9.60 -21.85 5.10
N ALA A 170 -9.64 -21.77 3.77
CA ALA A 170 -10.71 -22.32 2.95
C ALA A 170 -10.56 -23.83 2.64
N GLY A 171 -9.43 -24.45 3.00
CA GLY A 171 -9.15 -25.86 2.70
C GLY A 171 -8.98 -26.16 1.20
N VAL A 172 -8.51 -25.17 0.42
CA VAL A 172 -8.29 -25.29 -1.04
C VAL A 172 -6.80 -25.29 -1.38
N GLU A 173 -6.46 -25.79 -2.57
CA GLU A 173 -5.09 -25.74 -3.09
C GLU A 173 -4.63 -24.30 -3.36
N GLU A 174 -3.31 -24.07 -3.34
CA GLU A 174 -2.73 -22.75 -3.61
C GLU A 174 -2.94 -22.26 -5.04
N THR A 175 -3.43 -23.08 -5.96
CA THR A 175 -3.74 -22.72 -7.36
C THR A 175 -5.15 -22.14 -7.53
N PHE A 176 -5.95 -22.03 -6.47
CA PHE A 176 -7.33 -21.56 -6.56
C PHE A 176 -7.47 -20.14 -7.14
N THR A 177 -8.64 -19.82 -7.68
CA THR A 177 -9.00 -18.44 -8.05
C THR A 177 -9.79 -17.80 -6.91
N PRO A 178 -9.34 -16.66 -6.35
CA PRO A 178 -10.10 -15.97 -5.31
C PRO A 178 -11.51 -15.57 -5.80
N SER A 179 -12.49 -15.69 -4.92
CA SER A 179 -13.83 -15.13 -5.13
C SER A 179 -13.80 -13.59 -5.03
N ASP A 180 -14.85 -12.90 -5.48
CA ASP A 180 -14.95 -11.45 -5.37
C ASP A 180 -14.81 -10.94 -3.92
N GLY A 181 -15.33 -11.70 -2.95
CA GLY A 181 -15.18 -11.38 -1.53
C GLY A 181 -13.71 -11.47 -1.08
N GLN A 182 -13.02 -12.56 -1.43
CA GLN A 182 -11.60 -12.76 -1.11
C GLN A 182 -10.71 -11.76 -1.84
N PHE A 183 -11.05 -11.34 -3.06
CA PHE A 183 -10.33 -10.27 -3.75
C PHE A 183 -10.41 -8.94 -3.02
N ARG A 184 -11.60 -8.59 -2.49
CA ARG A 184 -11.77 -7.37 -1.69
C ARG A 184 -11.01 -7.44 -0.38
N GLU A 185 -11.02 -8.58 0.28
CA GLU A 185 -10.25 -8.83 1.50
C GLU A 185 -8.74 -8.69 1.24
N LEU A 186 -8.22 -9.34 0.20
CA LEU A 186 -6.82 -9.23 -0.22
C LEU A 186 -6.43 -7.79 -0.55
N ALA A 187 -7.29 -7.04 -1.27
CA ALA A 187 -7.03 -5.63 -1.59
C ALA A 187 -7.01 -4.76 -0.33
N SER A 188 -7.93 -5.00 0.61
CA SER A 188 -7.96 -4.29 1.89
C SER A 188 -6.68 -4.55 2.70
N GLU A 189 -6.32 -5.82 2.88
CA GLU A 189 -5.12 -6.22 3.64
C GLU A 189 -3.84 -5.72 2.98
N CYS A 190 -3.75 -5.75 1.64
CA CYS A 190 -2.60 -5.19 0.94
C CYS A 190 -2.49 -3.67 1.14
N LEU A 191 -3.60 -2.95 1.07
CA LEU A 191 -3.62 -1.50 1.28
C LEU A 191 -3.22 -1.14 2.71
N ASP A 192 -3.72 -1.88 3.71
CA ASP A 192 -3.39 -1.69 5.13
C ASP A 192 -1.90 -1.88 5.44
N GLN A 193 -1.20 -2.70 4.65
CA GLN A 193 0.23 -2.95 4.84
C GLN A 193 1.09 -1.90 4.11
N ILE A 194 0.57 -1.29 3.03
CA ILE A 194 1.27 -0.27 2.24
C ILE A 194 1.12 1.11 2.86
N GLY A 195 -0.12 1.53 3.08
CA GLY A 195 -0.40 2.70 3.88
C GLY A 195 -0.29 2.25 5.32
N MET A 196 0.75 2.65 6.06
CA MET A 196 0.89 2.36 7.49
C MET A 196 -0.28 3.01 8.29
N ILE A 197 -1.49 2.46 8.15
CA ILE A 197 -2.72 2.75 8.87
C ILE A 197 -2.64 1.96 10.18
N PRO A 198 -2.87 2.56 11.36
CA PRO A 198 -2.90 1.78 12.59
C PRO A 198 -3.95 0.66 12.44
N PRO A 199 -3.59 -0.58 12.82
CA PRO A 199 -4.43 -1.76 12.64
C PRO A 199 -5.73 -1.57 13.44
N GLY A 200 -6.86 -1.40 12.75
CA GLY A 200 -8.17 -1.20 13.38
C GLY A 200 -9.13 -0.25 12.66
N SER A 201 -8.66 0.47 11.63
CA SER A 201 -9.48 1.53 11.01
C SER A 201 -10.42 1.00 9.92
N ILE A 202 -10.08 -0.07 9.19
CA ILE A 202 -10.93 -0.48 8.05
C ILE A 202 -12.19 -1.24 8.46
N HIS A 203 -12.19 -2.12 9.48
CA HIS A 203 -13.47 -2.73 9.93
C HIS A 203 -14.51 -1.68 10.39
N THR A 204 -14.04 -0.52 10.89
CA THR A 204 -14.91 0.59 11.28
C THR A 204 -15.32 1.48 10.09
N ILE A 205 -14.55 1.48 9.00
CA ILE A 205 -14.72 2.38 7.85
C ILE A 205 -15.40 1.68 6.66
N LEU A 206 -15.16 0.39 6.44
CA LEU A 206 -15.85 -0.44 5.44
C LEU A 206 -17.29 -0.76 5.87
N ALA A 207 -17.57 -0.80 7.18
CA ALA A 207 -18.93 -0.81 7.72
C ALA A 207 -19.73 0.46 7.38
N CYS A 208 -19.08 1.55 6.96
CA CYS A 208 -19.76 2.77 6.51
C CYS A 208 -20.08 2.80 5.01
N THR A 209 -19.62 1.84 4.21
CA THR A 209 -19.92 1.77 2.77
C THR A 209 -21.05 0.79 2.43
N LEU A 210 -21.64 0.10 3.41
CA LEU A 210 -22.83 -0.75 3.24
C LEU A 210 -24.14 -0.06 3.65
N ILE A 211 -24.09 1.21 4.07
CA ILE A 211 -25.28 2.03 4.31
C ILE A 211 -25.03 3.42 3.69
N GLY A 212 -25.19 3.48 2.38
CA GLY A 212 -25.15 4.67 1.55
C GLY A 212 -25.69 4.34 0.17
#